data_AF-A0A519WSU7-F1
#
_entry.id   AF-A0A519WSU7-F1
#
_cell.length_a   1.000
_cell.length_b   1.000
_cell.length_c   1.000
_cell.angle_alpha   90.00
_cell.angle_beta   90.00
_cell.angle_gamma   90.00
#
_symmetry.space_group_name_H-M   'P 1'
#
loop_
_entity.id
_entity.type
_entity.pdbx_description
1 polymer ?
#
loop_
_entity_poly.entity_id
_entity_poly.type
_entity_poly.pdbx_seq_one_letter_code
_entity_poly.pdbx_strand_id
1 'polypeptide(L)'
;MKKNIFKILALLLFVVIANSCKKEDPLNVDFSQYNIDNPVANTALDKWLTTTFLDEYNIDVIYRYNRFYHGDDRDVAAVKVDKVQAQMQTVLEGFILPYRKVAGTTFIKKMVPKQFVLFGSGSYNPDNSYTLATAAAGRNITIYAVNDFNVNVAGDVVGKLKTIHHEFTHTLNQIVPMPDDFQNITKSTYLATWTTTLDATARDNGYVTPYASSQPGEDFAEVVSHLLVFGQAWYDARANSSTVIGKAALKAKEASVVQYFTNMGIDFRALQMEIQNIVRNQYKYQQASFRYWMGQNLYKSMTINLASDPIYNSSGISTNFSTIYNNMRTAVNGIPGYGLTFNFMKLNFPTATTMNVEISFNQGTTALLANYAFTTALNTTTGATKFTVAPVGGTTAPWVGNANILRTSVQPMLDYLANNNFVADWLPTTINADNYNKYGGFYVSGTPTNYFYGLLGQ
;
A
#
# COMPACT_ATOMS: atom_id res chain seq x y z
N MET A 1 8.81 -84.16 -2.15
CA MET A 1 7.98 -82.96 -2.47
C MET A 1 8.69 -81.62 -2.22
N LYS A 2 9.47 -81.42 -1.13
CA LYS A 2 10.18 -80.16 -0.84
C LYS A 2 11.22 -79.69 -1.90
N LYS A 3 11.92 -80.61 -2.58
CA LYS A 3 12.92 -80.27 -3.64
C LYS A 3 12.32 -79.72 -4.93
N ASN A 4 11.04 -80.02 -5.23
CA ASN A 4 10.38 -79.55 -6.45
C ASN A 4 9.74 -78.16 -6.25
N ILE A 5 9.32 -77.85 -5.02
CA ILE A 5 8.81 -76.52 -4.64
C ILE A 5 9.89 -75.45 -4.80
N PHE A 6 11.14 -75.72 -4.39
CA PHE A 6 12.25 -74.78 -4.57
C PHE A 6 12.57 -74.48 -6.04
N LYS A 7 12.44 -75.48 -6.93
CA LYS A 7 12.65 -75.29 -8.37
C LYS A 7 11.51 -74.49 -9.01
N ILE A 8 10.28 -74.70 -8.57
CA ILE A 8 9.10 -73.95 -9.03
C ILE A 8 9.18 -72.50 -8.56
N LEU A 9 9.58 -72.25 -7.31
CA LEU A 9 9.80 -70.90 -6.77
C LEU A 9 10.97 -70.19 -7.46
N ALA A 10 12.06 -70.89 -7.75
CA ALA A 10 13.20 -70.33 -8.49
C ALA A 10 12.80 -69.96 -9.94
N LEU A 11 11.98 -70.79 -10.60
CA LEU A 11 11.47 -70.51 -11.94
C LEU A 11 10.51 -69.32 -11.96
N LEU A 12 9.61 -69.23 -10.96
CA LEU A 12 8.70 -68.10 -10.79
C LEU A 12 9.46 -66.79 -10.52
N LEU A 13 10.51 -66.84 -9.69
CA LEU A 13 11.36 -65.69 -9.43
C LEU A 13 12.10 -65.24 -10.70
N PHE A 14 12.56 -66.19 -11.54
CA PHE A 14 13.22 -65.88 -12.80
C PHE A 14 12.28 -65.23 -13.83
N VAL A 15 11.01 -65.64 -13.88
CA VAL A 15 9.99 -65.03 -14.75
C VAL A 15 9.63 -63.61 -14.29
N VAL A 16 9.60 -63.35 -12.98
CA VAL A 16 9.35 -62.01 -12.42
C VAL A 16 10.53 -61.06 -12.68
N ILE A 17 11.78 -61.52 -12.53
CA ILE A 17 12.96 -60.69 -12.80
C ILE A 17 13.06 -60.34 -14.30
N ALA A 18 12.75 -61.30 -15.18
CA ALA A 18 12.80 -61.11 -16.63
C ALA A 18 11.75 -60.13 -17.18
N ASN A 19 10.66 -59.87 -16.45
CA ASN A 19 9.61 -58.91 -16.85
C ASN A 19 9.72 -57.54 -16.13
N SER A 20 10.65 -57.36 -15.20
CA SER A 20 10.81 -56.09 -14.46
C SER A 20 11.62 -55.03 -15.21
N CYS A 21 12.35 -55.40 -16.26
CA CYS A 21 12.97 -54.45 -17.18
C CYS A 21 12.05 -54.15 -18.36
N LYS A 22 10.95 -53.43 -18.10
CA LYS A 22 10.40 -52.58 -19.16
C LYS A 22 11.36 -51.39 -19.28
N LYS A 23 12.09 -51.28 -20.40
CA LYS A 23 12.73 -50.00 -20.75
C LYS A 23 11.60 -48.98 -20.81
N GLU A 24 11.64 -47.98 -19.94
CA GLU A 24 10.82 -46.80 -20.14
C GLU A 24 11.19 -46.23 -21.50
N ASP A 25 10.18 -45.90 -22.31
CA ASP A 25 10.42 -45.20 -23.57
C ASP A 25 11.24 -43.95 -23.26
N PRO A 26 12.28 -43.64 -24.06
CA PRO A 26 13.03 -42.41 -23.85
C PRO A 26 12.04 -41.25 -23.87
N LEU A 27 11.97 -40.55 -22.75
CA LEU A 27 11.22 -39.31 -22.59
C LEU A 27 11.69 -38.37 -23.70
N ASN A 28 10.91 -38.29 -24.78
CA ASN A 28 11.16 -37.39 -25.90
C ASN A 28 10.75 -35.99 -25.48
N VAL A 29 11.57 -35.43 -24.60
CA VAL A 29 11.38 -34.10 -24.02
C VAL A 29 12.08 -33.12 -24.94
N ASP A 30 11.29 -32.25 -25.55
CA ASP A 30 11.81 -31.11 -26.29
C ASP A 30 12.40 -30.09 -25.32
N PHE A 31 13.71 -30.19 -25.07
CA PHE A 31 14.44 -29.28 -24.18
C PHE A 31 14.40 -27.81 -24.64
N SER A 32 13.99 -27.52 -25.89
CA SER A 32 13.83 -26.14 -26.36
C SER A 32 12.62 -25.42 -25.74
N GLN A 33 11.69 -26.17 -25.14
CA GLN A 33 10.52 -25.61 -24.44
C GLN A 33 10.78 -25.30 -22.96
N TYR A 34 11.96 -25.69 -22.44
CA TYR A 34 12.34 -25.50 -21.05
C TYR A 34 13.32 -24.33 -20.90
N ASN A 35 13.31 -23.69 -19.74
CA ASN A 35 14.28 -22.65 -19.44
C ASN A 35 15.68 -23.27 -19.35
N ILE A 36 16.65 -22.66 -20.01
CA ILE A 36 18.05 -23.10 -19.94
C ILE A 36 18.63 -22.63 -18.60
N ASP A 37 19.13 -23.57 -17.80
CA ASP A 37 19.74 -23.28 -16.49
C ASP A 37 20.93 -22.30 -16.60
N ASN A 38 21.74 -22.46 -17.65
CA ASN A 38 22.85 -21.56 -17.95
C ASN A 38 22.62 -20.83 -19.29
N PRO A 39 21.85 -19.73 -19.30
CA PRO A 39 21.61 -18.99 -20.52
C PRO A 39 22.91 -18.40 -21.07
N VAL A 40 23.04 -18.32 -22.40
CA VAL A 40 24.16 -17.65 -23.07
C VAL A 40 24.29 -16.23 -22.53
N ALA A 41 25.53 -15.76 -22.35
CA ALA A 41 25.80 -14.41 -21.85
C ALA A 41 24.98 -13.36 -22.60
N ASN A 42 24.23 -12.55 -21.86
CA ASN A 42 23.43 -11.47 -22.42
C ASN A 42 24.16 -10.17 -22.15
N THR A 43 25.07 -9.80 -23.04
CA THR A 43 25.99 -8.66 -22.87
C THR A 43 25.28 -7.35 -22.51
N ALA A 44 24.07 -7.12 -23.05
CA ALA A 44 23.31 -5.91 -22.75
C ALA A 44 22.72 -5.93 -21.33
N LEU A 45 22.06 -7.03 -20.96
CA LEU A 45 21.50 -7.21 -19.61
C LEU A 45 22.61 -7.23 -18.55
N ASP A 46 23.66 -8.01 -18.77
CA ASP A 46 24.79 -8.12 -17.84
C ASP A 46 25.45 -6.76 -17.63
N LYS A 47 25.68 -5.99 -18.70
CA LYS A 47 26.22 -4.61 -18.60
C LYS A 47 25.28 -3.69 -17.82
N TRP A 48 23.97 -3.77 -18.05
CA TRP A 48 22.99 -2.97 -17.31
C TRP A 48 22.98 -3.34 -15.82
N LEU A 49 22.99 -4.63 -15.48
CA LEU A 49 23.05 -5.10 -14.09
C LEU A 49 24.35 -4.64 -13.41
N THR A 50 25.50 -4.78 -14.06
CA THR A 50 26.79 -4.32 -13.54
C THR A 50 26.77 -2.82 -13.25
N THR A 51 26.45 -2.01 -14.26
CA THR A 51 26.47 -0.54 -14.11
C THR A 51 25.44 -0.02 -13.11
N THR A 52 24.25 -0.64 -13.05
CA THR A 52 23.11 -0.13 -12.27
C THR A 52 23.13 -0.63 -10.82
N PHE A 53 23.62 -1.85 -10.57
CA PHE A 53 23.57 -2.49 -9.25
C PHE A 53 24.97 -2.74 -8.67
N LEU A 54 25.87 -3.36 -9.44
CA LEU A 54 27.19 -3.72 -8.93
C LEU A 54 28.07 -2.49 -8.72
N ASP A 55 28.28 -1.69 -9.76
CA ASP A 55 29.17 -0.53 -9.72
C ASP A 55 28.61 0.56 -8.79
N GLU A 56 27.30 0.80 -8.84
CA GLU A 56 26.67 1.86 -8.05
C GLU A 56 26.44 1.45 -6.59
N TYR A 57 25.99 0.23 -6.29
CA TYR A 57 25.54 -0.15 -4.95
C TYR A 57 26.29 -1.34 -4.33
N ASN A 58 27.24 -1.93 -5.06
CA ASN A 58 27.90 -3.18 -4.71
C ASN A 58 26.89 -4.32 -4.50
N ILE A 59 25.95 -4.44 -5.43
CA ILE A 59 24.91 -5.47 -5.45
C ILE A 59 25.14 -6.39 -6.65
N ASP A 60 25.39 -7.66 -6.37
CA ASP A 60 25.46 -8.69 -7.41
C ASP A 60 24.06 -9.27 -7.69
N VAL A 61 23.68 -9.35 -8.97
CA VAL A 61 22.36 -9.84 -9.40
C VAL A 61 22.55 -11.19 -10.09
N ILE A 62 22.19 -12.24 -9.38
CA ILE A 62 22.37 -13.63 -9.78
C ILE A 62 21.06 -14.12 -10.39
N TYR A 63 20.99 -14.10 -11.72
CA TYR A 63 19.85 -14.65 -12.47
C TYR A 63 20.18 -15.94 -13.22
N ARG A 64 21.46 -16.28 -13.37
CA ARG A 64 21.86 -17.57 -13.95
C ARG A 64 21.63 -18.65 -12.91
N TYR A 65 20.95 -19.73 -13.30
CA TYR A 65 20.56 -20.76 -12.35
C TYR A 65 21.81 -21.39 -11.74
N ASN A 66 21.81 -21.45 -10.41
CA ASN A 66 22.86 -22.12 -9.68
C ASN A 66 22.29 -22.69 -8.39
N ARG A 67 22.42 -24.01 -8.26
CA ARG A 67 21.91 -24.77 -7.12
C ARG A 67 22.47 -24.34 -5.77
N PHE A 68 23.65 -23.73 -5.74
CA PHE A 68 24.26 -23.25 -4.50
C PHE A 68 23.46 -22.13 -3.81
N TYR A 69 22.53 -21.49 -4.53
CA TYR A 69 21.71 -20.39 -3.99
C TYR A 69 20.29 -20.80 -3.58
N HIS A 70 19.87 -22.05 -3.76
CA HIS A 70 18.65 -22.57 -3.16
C HIS A 70 19.00 -23.63 -2.10
N GLY A 71 18.14 -23.78 -1.09
CA GLY A 71 18.31 -24.85 -0.09
C GLY A 71 18.21 -26.22 -0.75
N ASP A 72 18.89 -27.22 -0.17
CA ASP A 72 18.85 -28.62 -0.66
C ASP A 72 17.43 -29.21 -0.67
N ASP A 73 16.50 -28.59 0.07
CA ASP A 73 15.10 -28.96 0.21
C ASP A 73 14.15 -28.25 -0.77
N ARG A 74 14.67 -27.44 -1.70
CA ARG A 74 13.85 -26.59 -2.58
C ARG A 74 14.01 -26.95 -4.05
N ASP A 75 12.87 -27.25 -4.68
CA ASP A 75 12.77 -27.40 -6.13
C ASP A 75 12.37 -26.06 -6.77
N VAL A 76 13.32 -25.39 -7.42
CA VAL A 76 13.09 -24.10 -8.08
C VAL A 76 13.58 -24.12 -9.52
N ALA A 77 12.82 -23.48 -10.42
CA ALA A 77 13.16 -23.40 -11.83
C ALA A 77 14.05 -22.19 -12.14
N ALA A 78 14.85 -22.28 -13.21
CA ALA A 78 15.57 -21.15 -13.77
C ALA A 78 14.63 -20.01 -14.19
N VAL A 79 15.11 -18.77 -14.06
CA VAL A 79 14.39 -17.57 -14.50
C VAL A 79 14.53 -17.37 -16.01
N LYS A 80 13.45 -16.91 -16.66
CA LYS A 80 13.47 -16.46 -18.05
C LYS A 80 14.24 -15.14 -18.14
N VAL A 81 15.26 -15.08 -19.00
CA VAL A 81 16.17 -13.93 -19.10
C VAL A 81 15.44 -12.62 -19.42
N ASP A 82 14.39 -12.68 -20.23
CA ASP A 82 13.55 -11.53 -20.62
C ASP A 82 12.72 -10.95 -19.46
N LYS A 83 12.57 -11.69 -18.35
CA LYS A 83 11.89 -11.23 -17.13
C LYS A 83 12.81 -10.49 -16.15
N VAL A 84 14.12 -10.73 -16.23
CA VAL A 84 15.10 -10.25 -15.24
C VAL A 84 15.13 -8.72 -15.19
N GLN A 85 15.22 -8.05 -16.34
CA GLN A 85 15.35 -6.60 -16.38
C GLN A 85 14.12 -5.90 -15.79
N ALA A 86 12.90 -6.36 -16.13
CA ALA A 86 11.67 -5.78 -15.60
C ALA A 86 11.56 -5.95 -14.08
N GLN A 87 11.91 -7.14 -13.56
CA GLN A 87 11.93 -7.41 -12.12
C GLN A 87 12.93 -6.50 -11.41
N MET A 88 14.16 -6.40 -11.91
CA MET A 88 15.20 -5.60 -11.27
C MET A 88 14.98 -4.10 -11.43
N GLN A 89 14.40 -3.64 -12.53
CA GLN A 89 13.98 -2.24 -12.69
C GLN A 89 12.97 -1.87 -11.60
N THR A 90 12.05 -2.78 -11.28
CA THR A 90 11.08 -2.62 -10.18
C THR A 90 11.79 -2.53 -8.81
N VAL A 91 12.83 -3.33 -8.56
CA VAL A 91 13.66 -3.24 -7.35
C VAL A 91 14.37 -1.88 -7.27
N LEU A 92 14.93 -1.42 -8.39
CA LEU A 92 15.60 -0.12 -8.44
C LEU A 92 14.62 1.00 -8.11
N GLU A 93 13.50 1.06 -8.82
CA GLU A 93 12.55 2.17 -8.76
C GLU A 93 11.68 2.16 -7.49
N GLY A 94 11.13 1.01 -7.10
CA GLY A 94 10.21 0.91 -5.96
C GLY A 94 10.88 0.65 -4.61
N PHE A 95 12.18 0.38 -4.60
CA PHE A 95 12.94 0.10 -3.37
C PHE A 95 14.22 0.95 -3.27
N ILE A 96 15.24 0.73 -4.10
CA ILE A 96 16.56 1.37 -3.91
C ILE A 96 16.50 2.91 -4.01
N LEU A 97 15.87 3.43 -5.07
CA LEU A 97 15.83 4.86 -5.36
C LEU A 97 15.06 5.69 -4.30
N PRO A 98 13.89 5.24 -3.78
CA PRO A 98 13.20 5.91 -2.69
C PRO A 98 14.05 6.04 -1.43
N TYR A 99 14.71 4.96 -1.01
CA TYR A 99 15.62 5.01 0.13
C TYR A 99 16.82 5.92 -0.16
N ARG A 100 17.39 5.89 -1.37
CA ARG A 100 18.46 6.81 -1.75
C ARG A 100 18.04 8.27 -1.64
N LYS A 101 16.81 8.59 -2.06
CA LYS A 101 16.26 9.95 -2.04
C LYS A 101 16.00 10.45 -0.61
N VAL A 102 15.45 9.61 0.25
CA VAL A 102 14.99 10.02 1.59
C VAL A 102 16.03 9.78 2.68
N ALA A 103 16.70 8.63 2.67
CA ALA A 103 17.71 8.25 3.65
C ALA A 103 19.15 8.58 3.19
N GLY A 104 19.33 8.95 1.92
CA GLY A 104 20.61 9.32 1.35
C GLY A 104 21.42 8.15 0.78
N THR A 105 22.37 8.48 -0.10
CA THR A 105 23.22 7.52 -0.82
C THR A 105 24.06 6.65 0.12
N THR A 106 24.63 7.24 1.18
CA THR A 106 25.44 6.50 2.16
C THR A 106 24.64 5.42 2.86
N PHE A 107 23.40 5.73 3.25
CA PHE A 107 22.53 4.77 3.92
C PHE A 107 22.24 3.58 3.02
N ILE A 108 21.73 3.81 1.80
CA ILE A 108 21.31 2.71 0.94
C ILE A 108 22.49 1.85 0.50
N LYS A 109 23.65 2.43 0.16
CA LYS A 109 24.86 1.66 -0.21
C LYS A 109 25.37 0.81 0.97
N LYS A 110 25.20 1.28 2.20
CA LYS A 110 25.60 0.53 3.40
C LYS A 110 24.63 -0.60 3.72
N MET A 111 23.33 -0.30 3.76
CA MET A 111 22.32 -1.20 4.33
C MET A 111 21.74 -2.20 3.33
N VAL A 112 21.73 -1.89 2.03
CA VAL A 112 21.16 -2.79 1.02
C VAL A 112 21.92 -4.13 0.98
N PRO A 113 21.21 -5.27 0.85
CA PRO A 113 21.81 -6.59 0.65
C PRO A 113 22.78 -6.59 -0.52
N LYS A 114 23.84 -7.39 -0.42
CA LYS A 114 24.91 -7.44 -1.43
C LYS A 114 24.62 -8.38 -2.59
N GLN A 115 23.56 -9.17 -2.50
CA GLN A 115 23.16 -10.09 -3.54
C GLN A 115 21.63 -10.12 -3.70
N PHE A 116 21.18 -10.10 -4.95
CA PHE A 116 19.82 -10.50 -5.32
C PHE A 116 19.89 -11.79 -6.13
N VAL A 117 19.23 -12.83 -5.66
CA VAL A 117 19.15 -14.12 -6.37
C VAL A 117 17.76 -14.25 -6.97
N LEU A 118 17.66 -14.61 -8.25
CA LEU A 118 16.39 -14.70 -8.96
C LEU A 118 16.09 -16.14 -9.34
N PHE A 119 14.91 -16.63 -8.94
CA PHE A 119 14.37 -17.91 -9.37
C PHE A 119 13.06 -17.74 -10.14
N GLY A 120 12.88 -18.57 -11.16
CA GLY A 120 11.76 -18.49 -12.08
C GLY A 120 10.44 -18.93 -11.47
N SER A 121 10.45 -19.99 -10.65
CA SER A 121 9.27 -20.53 -9.98
C SER A 121 9.16 -20.06 -8.54
N GLY A 122 7.98 -20.22 -7.94
CA GLY A 122 7.80 -20.09 -6.49
C GLY A 122 8.58 -21.15 -5.72
N SER A 123 8.78 -20.90 -4.42
CA SER A 123 9.33 -21.87 -3.47
C SER A 123 8.24 -22.25 -2.47
N TYR A 124 8.09 -23.54 -2.16
CA TYR A 124 7.08 -24.05 -1.24
C TYR A 124 7.76 -24.59 0.01
N ASN A 125 7.24 -24.21 1.18
CA ASN A 125 7.68 -24.74 2.46
C ASN A 125 7.03 -26.11 2.73
N PRO A 126 7.59 -26.93 3.65
CA PRO A 126 6.99 -28.21 4.03
C PRO A 126 5.55 -28.12 4.58
N ASP A 127 5.15 -26.95 5.06
CA ASP A 127 3.79 -26.64 5.52
C ASP A 127 2.85 -26.15 4.40
N ASN A 128 3.28 -26.27 3.15
CA ASN A 128 2.62 -25.78 1.92
C ASN A 128 2.46 -24.25 1.84
N SER A 129 3.06 -23.47 2.75
CA SER A 129 3.09 -22.02 2.58
C SER A 129 3.99 -21.62 1.42
N TYR A 130 3.59 -20.54 0.73
CA TYR A 130 4.22 -20.08 -0.49
C TYR A 130 5.19 -18.93 -0.21
N THR A 131 6.44 -19.08 -0.64
CA THR A 131 7.52 -18.14 -0.38
C THR A 131 7.80 -17.29 -1.63
N LEU A 132 7.48 -15.99 -1.54
CA LEU A 132 7.66 -15.03 -2.64
C LEU A 132 9.08 -14.45 -2.69
N ALA A 133 9.73 -14.32 -1.53
CA ALA A 133 11.13 -13.97 -1.38
C ALA A 133 11.63 -14.44 0.00
N THR A 134 12.94 -14.50 0.19
CA THR A 134 13.59 -14.75 1.50
C THR A 134 14.87 -13.94 1.62
N ALA A 135 15.20 -13.45 2.80
CA ALA A 135 16.56 -13.01 3.13
C ALA A 135 17.32 -14.04 3.97
N ALA A 136 18.53 -14.40 3.55
CA ALA A 136 19.45 -15.14 4.40
C ALA A 136 20.45 -14.17 5.04
N ALA A 137 20.34 -14.00 6.37
CA ALA A 137 21.33 -13.33 7.22
C ALA A 137 21.79 -11.95 6.72
N GLY A 138 20.87 -11.16 6.13
CA GLY A 138 21.12 -9.79 5.67
C GLY A 138 22.10 -9.67 4.50
N ARG A 139 22.57 -10.80 3.94
CA ARG A 139 23.57 -10.83 2.87
C ARG A 139 22.92 -10.89 1.49
N ASN A 140 21.83 -11.63 1.35
CA ASN A 140 21.12 -11.79 0.09
C ASN A 140 19.59 -11.64 0.26
N ILE A 141 18.92 -11.18 -0.80
CA ILE A 141 17.47 -11.35 -0.99
C ILE A 141 17.28 -12.28 -2.17
N THR A 142 16.56 -13.37 -1.97
CA THR A 142 16.14 -14.26 -3.05
C THR A 142 14.72 -13.92 -3.46
N ILE A 143 14.50 -13.62 -4.75
CA ILE A 143 13.18 -13.34 -5.32
C ILE A 143 12.74 -14.57 -6.12
N TYR A 144 11.63 -15.18 -5.69
CA TYR A 144 11.02 -16.32 -6.37
C TYR A 144 9.94 -15.87 -7.35
N ALA A 145 9.45 -16.80 -8.17
CA ALA A 145 8.33 -16.59 -9.11
C ALA A 145 8.53 -15.38 -10.03
N VAL A 146 9.74 -15.22 -10.56
CA VAL A 146 10.07 -14.13 -11.50
C VAL A 146 9.48 -14.39 -12.89
N ASN A 147 9.24 -15.66 -13.25
CA ASN A 147 8.63 -15.99 -14.55
C ASN A 147 7.18 -15.54 -14.66
N ASP A 148 6.49 -15.51 -13.52
CA ASP A 148 5.08 -15.11 -13.40
C ASP A 148 4.93 -13.59 -13.21
N PHE A 149 6.03 -12.86 -13.02
CA PHE A 149 6.02 -11.42 -12.81
C PHE A 149 5.58 -10.67 -14.08
N ASN A 150 4.56 -9.83 -13.93
CA ASN A 150 4.13 -8.89 -14.95
C ASN A 150 4.10 -7.46 -14.39
N VAL A 151 5.05 -6.63 -14.83
CA VAL A 151 5.17 -5.22 -14.41
C VAL A 151 3.92 -4.38 -14.74
N ASN A 152 3.11 -4.81 -15.72
CA ASN A 152 1.87 -4.12 -16.08
C ASN A 152 0.69 -4.50 -15.17
N VAL A 153 0.85 -5.49 -14.29
CA VAL A 153 -0.13 -5.86 -13.28
C VAL A 153 0.31 -5.25 -11.96
N ALA A 154 -0.39 -4.19 -11.53
CA ALA A 154 -0.04 -3.45 -10.32
C ALA A 154 0.05 -4.35 -9.08
N GLY A 155 -0.80 -5.38 -8.98
CA GLY A 155 -0.81 -6.40 -7.92
C GLY A 155 0.52 -7.15 -7.80
N ASP A 156 1.10 -7.56 -8.92
CA ASP A 156 2.38 -8.28 -8.95
C ASP A 156 3.50 -7.37 -8.44
N VAL A 157 3.52 -6.11 -8.90
CA VAL A 157 4.51 -5.11 -8.49
C VAL A 157 4.44 -4.85 -6.99
N VAL A 158 3.26 -4.53 -6.45
CA VAL A 158 3.12 -4.26 -5.01
C VAL A 158 3.38 -5.49 -4.17
N GLY A 159 3.04 -6.70 -4.65
CA GLY A 159 3.37 -7.95 -3.97
C GLY A 159 4.88 -8.18 -3.85
N LYS A 160 5.62 -7.98 -4.95
CA LYS A 160 7.10 -8.07 -4.93
C LYS A 160 7.72 -7.00 -4.04
N LEU A 161 7.27 -5.74 -4.16
CA LEU A 161 7.78 -4.66 -3.33
C LEU A 161 7.50 -4.88 -1.86
N LYS A 162 6.29 -5.28 -1.47
CA LYS A 162 5.94 -5.61 -0.07
C LYS A 162 6.94 -6.60 0.49
N THR A 163 7.22 -7.66 -0.26
CA THR A 163 8.12 -8.72 0.18
C THR A 163 9.57 -8.22 0.26
N ILE A 164 10.06 -7.45 -0.71
CA ILE A 164 11.42 -6.88 -0.67
C ILE A 164 11.60 -5.93 0.52
N HIS A 165 10.63 -5.06 0.79
CA HIS A 165 10.65 -4.14 1.94
C HIS A 165 10.58 -4.90 3.27
N HIS A 166 9.82 -6.01 3.32
CA HIS A 166 9.77 -6.92 4.46
C HIS A 166 11.16 -7.53 4.75
N GLU A 167 11.78 -8.16 3.75
CA GLU A 167 13.11 -8.76 3.87
C GLU A 167 14.22 -7.73 4.18
N PHE A 168 14.10 -6.53 3.62
CA PHE A 168 15.01 -5.45 3.94
C PHE A 168 14.87 -4.99 5.40
N THR A 169 13.65 -5.02 5.94
CA THR A 169 13.42 -4.70 7.37
C THR A 169 14.14 -5.70 8.28
N HIS A 170 14.09 -7.00 7.96
CA HIS A 170 14.87 -8.02 8.66
C HIS A 170 16.38 -7.75 8.58
N THR A 171 16.88 -7.38 7.40
CA THR A 171 18.28 -6.98 7.20
C THR A 171 18.64 -5.77 8.07
N LEU A 172 17.77 -4.76 8.13
CA LEU A 172 17.97 -3.60 9.00
C LEU A 172 17.97 -4.01 10.47
N ASN A 173 17.06 -4.88 10.90
CA ASN A 173 16.94 -5.30 12.30
C ASN A 173 18.16 -6.09 12.81
N GLN A 174 18.94 -6.70 11.92
CA GLN A 174 20.22 -7.32 12.26
C GLN A 174 21.33 -6.29 12.57
N ILE A 175 21.21 -5.07 12.04
CA ILE A 175 22.20 -3.99 12.19
C ILE A 175 21.76 -2.96 13.24
N VAL A 176 20.48 -2.60 13.21
CA VAL A 176 19.80 -1.68 14.13
C VAL A 176 18.65 -2.48 14.75
N PRO A 177 18.79 -2.98 15.99
CA PRO A 177 17.77 -3.85 16.59
C PRO A 177 16.38 -3.23 16.58
N MET A 178 15.37 -4.07 16.34
CA MET A 178 13.97 -3.70 16.51
C MET A 178 13.74 -3.19 17.95
N PRO A 179 12.89 -2.17 18.16
CA PRO A 179 12.56 -1.70 19.51
C PRO A 179 12.00 -2.81 20.41
N ASP A 180 12.55 -2.97 21.61
CA ASP A 180 12.15 -4.02 22.55
C ASP A 180 10.70 -3.90 23.04
N ASP A 181 10.13 -2.70 23.00
CA ASP A 181 8.76 -2.41 23.39
C ASP A 181 7.73 -2.82 22.32
N PHE A 182 8.14 -2.95 21.05
CA PHE A 182 7.25 -3.34 19.95
C PHE A 182 6.59 -4.69 20.20
N GLN A 183 7.38 -5.70 20.58
CA GLN A 183 6.86 -7.05 20.88
C GLN A 183 5.87 -7.05 22.05
N ASN A 184 5.95 -6.08 22.96
CA ASN A 184 5.05 -6.01 24.12
C ASN A 184 3.64 -5.54 23.73
N ILE A 185 3.46 -4.91 22.57
CA ILE A 185 2.16 -4.41 22.10
C ILE A 185 1.17 -5.57 21.90
N THR A 186 1.63 -6.71 21.39
CA THR A 186 0.80 -7.90 21.10
C THR A 186 1.41 -9.20 21.64
N LYS A 187 2.19 -9.12 22.73
CA LYS A 187 2.96 -10.26 23.27
C LYS A 187 2.13 -11.50 23.56
N SER A 188 0.92 -11.32 24.10
CA SER A 188 0.04 -12.41 24.52
C SER A 188 -0.68 -13.11 23.37
N THR A 189 -0.59 -12.59 22.15
CA THR A 189 -1.40 -13.05 21.00
C THR A 189 -0.58 -13.50 19.80
N TYR A 190 0.75 -13.68 19.95
CA TYR A 190 1.57 -14.36 18.95
C TYR A 190 1.25 -15.87 18.91
N LEU A 191 1.15 -16.42 17.70
CA LEU A 191 0.65 -17.78 17.45
C LEU A 191 1.53 -18.50 16.41
N ALA A 192 2.06 -19.66 16.78
CA ALA A 192 2.77 -20.54 15.84
C ALA A 192 1.85 -21.06 14.71
N THR A 193 0.54 -21.12 14.93
CA THR A 193 -0.48 -21.63 13.99
C THR A 193 -1.01 -20.57 13.01
N TRP A 194 -0.21 -19.53 12.73
CA TRP A 194 -0.58 -18.39 11.90
C TRP A 194 -1.17 -18.76 10.52
N THR A 195 -0.77 -19.90 9.95
CA THR A 195 -1.26 -20.44 8.67
C THR A 195 -2.75 -20.76 8.67
N THR A 196 -3.34 -20.99 9.85
CA THR A 196 -4.76 -21.29 10.04
C THR A 196 -5.54 -20.14 10.69
N THR A 197 -4.85 -19.06 11.06
CA THR A 197 -5.46 -17.87 11.67
C THR A 197 -6.23 -17.08 10.62
N LEU A 198 -7.51 -16.81 10.88
CA LEU A 198 -8.33 -15.96 10.01
C LEU A 198 -7.81 -14.51 10.00
N ASP A 199 -7.86 -13.86 8.84
CA ASP A 199 -7.44 -12.46 8.70
C ASP A 199 -8.16 -11.50 9.67
N ALA A 200 -9.46 -11.73 9.92
CA ALA A 200 -10.23 -10.94 10.87
C ALA A 200 -9.72 -11.11 12.31
N THR A 201 -9.41 -12.34 12.74
CA THR A 201 -8.83 -12.60 14.07
C THR A 201 -7.47 -11.93 14.21
N ALA A 202 -6.62 -12.01 13.19
CA ALA A 202 -5.34 -11.33 13.18
C ALA A 202 -5.52 -9.79 13.28
N ARG A 203 -6.48 -9.23 12.53
CA ARG A 203 -6.83 -7.80 12.58
C ARG A 203 -7.21 -7.36 13.98
N ASP A 204 -8.10 -8.12 14.60
CA ASP A 204 -8.72 -7.78 15.87
C ASP A 204 -7.73 -7.88 17.03
N ASN A 205 -6.67 -8.67 16.86
CA ASN A 205 -5.52 -8.76 17.76
C ASN A 205 -4.40 -7.76 17.45
N GLY A 206 -4.56 -6.90 16.44
CA GLY A 206 -3.60 -5.84 16.12
C GLY A 206 -2.50 -6.24 15.13
N TYR A 207 -2.76 -7.20 14.24
CA TYR A 207 -1.84 -7.63 13.18
C TYR A 207 -2.32 -7.20 11.79
N VAL A 208 -1.37 -6.78 10.94
CA VAL A 208 -1.66 -6.40 9.55
C VAL A 208 -2.05 -7.59 8.68
N THR A 209 -1.51 -8.78 8.99
CA THR A 209 -1.79 -10.05 8.32
C THR A 209 -1.80 -11.19 9.34
N PRO A 210 -2.35 -12.38 9.02
CA PRO A 210 -2.11 -13.58 9.82
C PRO A 210 -0.63 -13.89 10.03
N TYR A 211 0.20 -13.74 9.00
CA TYR A 211 1.64 -14.01 9.08
C TYR A 211 2.36 -13.12 10.12
N ALA A 212 1.96 -11.87 10.26
CA ALA A 212 2.46 -10.97 11.32
C ALA A 212 2.20 -11.49 12.74
N SER A 213 1.24 -12.41 12.94
CA SER A 213 1.01 -13.05 14.25
C SER A 213 1.99 -14.18 14.57
N SER A 214 2.88 -14.56 13.65
CA SER A 214 3.81 -15.68 13.85
C SER A 214 4.84 -15.39 14.95
N GLN A 215 5.53 -14.25 14.87
CA GLN A 215 6.56 -13.82 15.81
C GLN A 215 6.83 -12.30 15.68
N PRO A 216 7.45 -11.67 16.69
CA PRO A 216 7.67 -10.22 16.70
C PRO A 216 8.46 -9.65 15.52
N GLY A 217 9.49 -10.37 15.05
CA GLY A 217 10.30 -9.92 13.91
C GLY A 217 9.48 -9.82 12.62
N GLU A 218 8.66 -10.84 12.32
CA GLU A 218 7.78 -10.84 11.14
C GLU A 218 6.70 -9.77 11.25
N ASP A 219 6.16 -9.57 12.45
CA ASP A 219 5.18 -8.52 12.74
C ASP A 219 5.72 -7.14 12.41
N PHE A 220 6.94 -6.84 12.87
CA PHE A 220 7.60 -5.56 12.59
C PHE A 220 7.85 -5.36 11.10
N ALA A 221 8.42 -6.37 10.42
CA ALA A 221 8.68 -6.33 8.99
C ALA A 221 7.39 -6.21 8.14
N GLU A 222 6.31 -6.88 8.55
CA GLU A 222 5.00 -6.73 7.92
C GLU A 222 4.43 -5.32 8.14
N VAL A 223 4.49 -4.76 9.35
CA VAL A 223 4.01 -3.39 9.60
C VAL A 223 4.79 -2.37 8.74
N VAL A 224 6.12 -2.47 8.69
CA VAL A 224 6.96 -1.59 7.86
C VAL A 224 6.57 -1.70 6.37
N SER A 225 6.56 -2.92 5.84
CA SER A 225 6.29 -3.13 4.41
C SER A 225 4.88 -2.73 3.99
N HIS A 226 3.86 -3.00 4.83
CA HIS A 226 2.48 -2.61 4.53
C HIS A 226 2.30 -1.10 4.57
N LEU A 227 2.90 -0.42 5.56
CA LEU A 227 2.87 1.05 5.62
C LEU A 227 3.55 1.66 4.39
N LEU A 228 4.72 1.17 3.97
CA LEU A 228 5.43 1.73 2.82
C LEU A 228 4.71 1.45 1.48
N VAL A 229 4.27 0.20 1.25
CA VAL A 229 3.80 -0.26 -0.07
C VAL A 229 2.30 -0.13 -0.28
N PHE A 230 1.48 -0.33 0.75
CA PHE A 230 0.02 -0.12 0.66
C PHE A 230 -0.41 1.25 1.17
N GLY A 231 0.41 1.89 1.99
CA GLY A 231 0.24 3.29 2.37
C GLY A 231 -0.63 3.49 3.61
N GLN A 232 -0.68 4.75 4.05
CA GLN A 232 -1.36 5.13 5.27
C GLN A 232 -2.86 4.82 5.26
N ALA A 233 -3.54 5.11 4.14
CA ALA A 233 -4.98 4.90 4.03
C ALA A 233 -5.36 3.41 4.15
N TRP A 234 -4.54 2.52 3.62
CA TRP A 234 -4.72 1.07 3.80
C TRP A 234 -4.58 0.67 5.27
N TYR A 235 -3.52 1.15 5.93
CA TYR A 235 -3.25 0.82 7.32
C TYR A 235 -4.34 1.37 8.26
N ASP A 236 -4.81 2.56 7.97
CA ASP A 236 -5.93 3.20 8.67
C ASP A 236 -7.23 2.43 8.49
N ALA A 237 -7.56 2.00 7.28
CA ALA A 237 -8.74 1.17 7.01
C ALA A 237 -8.65 -0.17 7.76
N ARG A 238 -7.46 -0.78 7.78
CA ARG A 238 -7.18 -1.99 8.56
C ARG A 238 -7.41 -1.76 10.06
N ALA A 239 -6.93 -0.65 10.61
CA ALA A 239 -7.11 -0.32 12.01
C ALA A 239 -8.57 0.03 12.35
N ASN A 240 -9.27 0.77 11.49
CA ASN A 240 -10.67 1.19 11.70
C ASN A 240 -11.68 0.04 11.60
N SER A 241 -11.32 -1.04 10.90
CA SER A 241 -12.13 -2.26 10.80
C SER A 241 -11.78 -3.31 11.87
N SER A 242 -10.88 -2.99 12.80
CA SER A 242 -10.49 -3.82 13.94
C SER A 242 -11.36 -3.53 15.18
N THR A 243 -11.22 -4.36 16.22
CA THR A 243 -11.69 -4.03 17.57
C THR A 243 -10.97 -2.79 18.13
N VAL A 244 -11.48 -2.21 19.22
CA VAL A 244 -10.82 -1.10 19.92
C VAL A 244 -9.39 -1.47 20.34
N ILE A 245 -9.17 -2.70 20.80
CA ILE A 245 -7.86 -3.21 21.22
C ILE A 245 -6.93 -3.35 20.00
N GLY A 246 -7.39 -4.02 18.95
CA GLY A 246 -6.57 -4.21 17.75
C GLY A 246 -6.26 -2.90 17.02
N LYS A 247 -7.18 -1.94 17.00
CA LYS A 247 -6.93 -0.57 16.51
C LYS A 247 -5.84 0.12 17.32
N ALA A 248 -5.93 0.09 18.65
CA ALA A 248 -4.92 0.69 19.52
C ALA A 248 -3.54 0.04 19.33
N ALA A 249 -3.49 -1.29 19.21
CA ALA A 249 -2.27 -2.04 18.94
C ALA A 249 -1.64 -1.67 17.59
N LEU A 250 -2.43 -1.64 16.50
CA LEU A 250 -1.93 -1.21 15.19
C LEU A 250 -1.38 0.22 15.24
N LYS A 251 -2.06 1.15 15.92
CA LYS A 251 -1.57 2.52 16.06
C LYS A 251 -0.30 2.65 16.91
N ALA A 252 -0.16 1.83 17.94
CA ALA A 252 1.09 1.76 18.71
C ALA A 252 2.24 1.19 17.86
N LYS A 253 1.99 0.15 17.05
CA LYS A 253 2.99 -0.44 16.14
C LYS A 253 3.45 0.54 15.08
N GLU A 254 2.50 1.26 14.47
CA GLU A 254 2.79 2.33 13.52
C GLU A 254 3.71 3.40 14.14
N ALA A 255 3.39 3.88 15.35
CA ALA A 255 4.21 4.87 16.05
C ALA A 255 5.63 4.36 16.34
N SER A 256 5.76 3.11 16.78
CA SER A 256 7.07 2.48 17.03
C SER A 256 7.91 2.35 15.74
N VAL A 257 7.29 1.96 14.62
CA VAL A 257 7.95 1.94 13.31
C VAL A 257 8.43 3.32 12.89
N VAL A 258 7.58 4.35 12.99
CA VAL A 258 7.99 5.73 12.66
C VAL A 258 9.20 6.14 13.50
N GLN A 259 9.14 5.90 14.82
CA GLN A 259 10.23 6.25 15.73
C GLN A 259 11.54 5.50 15.42
N TYR A 260 11.45 4.21 15.07
CA TYR A 260 12.61 3.41 14.69
C TYR A 260 13.37 4.01 13.49
N PHE A 261 12.64 4.43 12.45
CA PHE A 261 13.25 5.10 11.29
C PHE A 261 13.76 6.50 11.64
N THR A 262 13.03 7.27 12.47
CA THR A 262 13.49 8.58 12.95
C THR A 262 14.81 8.47 13.71
N ASN A 263 14.99 7.43 14.55
CA ASN A 263 16.25 7.20 15.27
C ASN A 263 17.43 6.90 14.34
N MET A 264 17.18 6.40 13.13
CA MET A 264 18.18 6.23 12.07
C MET A 264 18.39 7.49 11.22
N GLY A 265 17.69 8.60 11.52
CA GLY A 265 17.72 9.83 10.74
C GLY A 265 16.90 9.77 9.43
N ILE A 266 15.92 8.86 9.36
CA ILE A 266 15.08 8.67 8.17
C ILE A 266 13.66 9.16 8.48
N ASP A 267 13.17 10.08 7.66
CA ASP A 267 11.76 10.45 7.68
C ASP A 267 10.92 9.34 7.03
N PHE A 268 10.28 8.53 7.89
CA PHE A 268 9.43 7.42 7.45
C PHE A 268 8.24 7.91 6.62
N ARG A 269 7.68 9.08 6.91
CA ARG A 269 6.54 9.63 6.17
C ARG A 269 6.95 10.11 4.79
N ALA A 270 8.14 10.69 4.66
CA ALA A 270 8.69 11.04 3.36
C ALA A 270 8.97 9.78 2.52
N LEU A 271 9.52 8.73 3.15
CA LEU A 271 9.78 7.46 2.47
C LEU A 271 8.48 6.77 2.04
N GLN A 272 7.48 6.72 2.92
CA GLN A 272 6.15 6.20 2.63
C GLN A 272 5.51 6.97 1.47
N MET A 273 5.55 8.30 1.50
CA MET A 273 5.02 9.15 0.44
C MET A 273 5.71 8.87 -0.90
N GLU A 274 7.03 8.75 -0.94
CA GLU A 274 7.79 8.48 -2.16
C GLU A 274 7.39 7.13 -2.79
N ILE A 275 7.39 6.06 -1.98
CA ILE A 275 7.03 4.72 -2.46
C ILE A 275 5.57 4.67 -2.92
N GLN A 276 4.66 5.29 -2.16
CA GLN A 276 3.25 5.39 -2.53
C GLN A 276 3.04 6.16 -3.85
N ASN A 277 3.79 7.24 -4.06
CA ASN A 277 3.75 7.99 -5.32
C ASN A 277 4.20 7.12 -6.49
N ILE A 278 5.22 6.28 -6.31
CA ILE A 278 5.70 5.36 -7.35
C ILE A 278 4.65 4.30 -7.68
N VAL A 279 4.14 3.57 -6.69
CA VAL A 279 3.13 2.52 -6.94
C VAL A 279 1.84 3.11 -7.53
N ARG A 280 1.44 4.32 -7.13
CA ARG A 280 0.26 5.00 -7.68
C ARG A 280 0.50 5.52 -9.10
N ASN A 281 1.55 6.30 -9.30
CA ASN A 281 1.72 7.09 -10.52
C ASN A 281 2.38 6.31 -11.63
N GLN A 282 3.36 5.46 -11.30
CA GLN A 282 4.09 4.65 -12.27
C GLN A 282 3.37 3.34 -12.53
N TYR A 283 3.08 2.58 -11.48
CA TYR A 283 2.50 1.23 -11.61
C TYR A 283 0.96 1.19 -11.52
N LYS A 284 0.31 2.36 -11.43
CA LYS A 284 -1.16 2.52 -11.48
C LYS A 284 -1.92 1.72 -10.42
N TYR A 285 -1.31 1.50 -9.24
CA TYR A 285 -1.94 0.81 -8.13
C TYR A 285 -3.11 1.63 -7.57
N GLN A 286 -4.34 1.14 -7.81
CA GLN A 286 -5.57 1.89 -7.50
C GLN A 286 -5.76 2.13 -6.00
N GLN A 287 -5.35 1.18 -5.14
CA GLN A 287 -5.53 1.32 -3.69
C GLN A 287 -4.57 2.33 -3.05
N ALA A 288 -3.62 2.91 -3.80
CA ALA A 288 -2.85 4.06 -3.34
C ALA A 288 -3.53 5.41 -3.66
N SER A 289 -4.68 5.41 -4.33
CA SER A 289 -5.40 6.62 -4.75
C SER A 289 -6.48 7.06 -3.76
N PHE A 290 -6.69 8.39 -3.64
CA PHE A 290 -7.74 8.96 -2.80
C PHE A 290 -9.14 8.49 -3.20
N ARG A 291 -9.41 8.48 -4.50
CA ARG A 291 -10.68 8.03 -5.10
C ARG A 291 -11.08 6.60 -4.70
N TYR A 292 -10.12 5.69 -4.55
CA TYR A 292 -10.42 4.34 -4.08
C TYR A 292 -10.97 4.37 -2.65
N TRP A 293 -10.27 5.06 -1.73
CA TRP A 293 -10.63 5.12 -0.31
C TRP A 293 -11.88 5.95 -0.01
N MET A 294 -12.17 6.96 -0.83
CA MET A 294 -13.48 7.63 -0.83
C MET A 294 -14.61 6.64 -1.17
N GLY A 295 -14.41 5.79 -2.19
CA GLY A 295 -15.36 4.73 -2.55
C GLY A 295 -15.54 3.66 -1.47
N GLN A 296 -14.49 3.36 -0.71
CA GLN A 296 -14.57 2.50 0.49
C GLN A 296 -15.16 3.22 1.70
N ASN A 297 -15.53 4.50 1.56
CA ASN A 297 -16.03 5.35 2.64
C ASN A 297 -15.12 5.36 3.87
N LEU A 298 -13.79 5.30 3.65
CA LEU A 298 -12.80 5.47 4.71
C LEU A 298 -12.83 6.89 5.26
N TYR A 299 -12.90 7.88 4.38
CA TYR A 299 -12.98 9.29 4.77
C TYR A 299 -14.45 9.71 4.88
N LYS A 300 -14.86 10.03 6.11
CA LYS A 300 -16.22 10.46 6.47
C LYS A 300 -16.41 11.95 6.39
N SER A 301 -15.32 12.73 6.36
CA SER A 301 -15.44 14.16 6.20
C SER A 301 -14.21 14.83 5.59
N MET A 302 -14.41 16.04 5.10
CA MET A 302 -13.37 16.94 4.61
C MET A 302 -13.66 18.34 5.15
N THR A 303 -12.82 18.84 6.05
CA THR A 303 -12.96 20.18 6.65
C THR A 303 -12.10 21.18 5.91
N ILE A 304 -12.70 22.29 5.49
CA ILE A 304 -12.06 23.36 4.75
C ILE A 304 -12.16 24.62 5.62
N ASN A 305 -11.00 25.09 6.08
CA ASN A 305 -10.88 26.32 6.87
C ASN A 305 -9.75 27.20 6.34
N LEU A 306 -10.06 27.97 5.28
CA LEU A 306 -9.07 28.83 4.61
C LEU A 306 -8.48 29.92 5.52
N ALA A 307 -9.13 30.24 6.64
CA ALA A 307 -8.72 31.33 7.52
C ALA A 307 -7.76 30.87 8.63
N SER A 308 -7.87 29.63 9.10
CA SER A 308 -7.13 29.16 10.28
C SER A 308 -6.22 27.98 10.03
N ASP A 309 -6.41 27.22 8.95
CA ASP A 309 -5.57 26.06 8.66
C ASP A 309 -4.26 26.51 7.97
N PRO A 310 -3.08 26.30 8.59
CA PRO A 310 -1.79 26.73 8.04
C PRO A 310 -1.46 26.09 6.67
N ILE A 311 -2.07 24.95 6.33
CA ILE A 311 -1.79 24.25 5.07
C ILE A 311 -2.00 25.13 3.85
N TYR A 312 -3.00 26.02 3.90
CA TYR A 312 -3.33 26.90 2.78
C TYR A 312 -2.29 27.99 2.55
N ASN A 313 -1.51 28.35 3.59
CA ASN A 313 -0.38 29.27 3.46
C ASN A 313 0.85 28.57 2.85
N SER A 314 1.09 27.32 3.20
CA SER A 314 2.27 26.56 2.72
C SER A 314 2.06 25.95 1.33
N SER A 315 0.85 25.51 1.02
CA SER A 315 0.57 24.71 -0.19
C SER A 315 -0.44 25.35 -1.13
N GLY A 316 -1.02 26.50 -0.76
CA GLY A 316 -1.94 27.27 -1.58
C GLY A 316 -3.33 26.64 -1.73
N ILE A 317 -4.22 27.34 -2.43
CA ILE A 317 -5.56 26.88 -2.81
C ILE A 317 -5.94 27.54 -4.14
N SER A 318 -6.86 26.95 -4.91
CA SER A 318 -7.35 27.57 -6.14
C SER A 318 -7.98 28.94 -5.89
N THR A 319 -7.59 29.95 -6.67
CA THR A 319 -8.22 31.28 -6.67
C THR A 319 -9.71 31.21 -7.03
N ASN A 320 -10.10 30.31 -7.95
CA ASN A 320 -11.50 30.15 -8.35
C ASN A 320 -12.35 29.69 -7.17
N PHE A 321 -11.87 28.68 -6.43
CA PHE A 321 -12.58 28.19 -5.25
C PHE A 321 -12.52 29.17 -4.08
N SER A 322 -11.34 29.72 -3.77
CA SER A 322 -11.15 30.60 -2.61
C SER A 322 -11.96 31.88 -2.72
N THR A 323 -12.17 32.41 -3.94
CA THR A 323 -13.07 33.54 -4.18
C THR A 323 -14.50 33.21 -3.77
N ILE A 324 -15.04 32.08 -4.21
CA ILE A 324 -16.41 31.64 -3.86
C ILE A 324 -16.53 31.40 -2.35
N TYR A 325 -15.54 30.73 -1.76
CA TYR A 325 -15.49 30.46 -0.32
C TYR A 325 -15.46 31.75 0.51
N ASN A 326 -14.61 32.72 0.15
CA ASN A 326 -14.47 33.98 0.88
C ASN A 326 -15.69 34.89 0.71
N ASN A 327 -16.34 34.86 -0.45
CA ASN A 327 -17.59 35.55 -0.68
C ASN A 327 -18.72 34.95 0.18
N MET A 328 -18.84 33.63 0.23
CA MET A 328 -19.76 32.93 1.13
C MET A 328 -19.51 33.30 2.59
N ARG A 329 -18.25 33.24 3.05
CA ARG A 329 -17.86 33.63 4.42
C ARG A 329 -18.30 35.07 4.72
N THR A 330 -18.02 36.01 3.82
CA THR A 330 -18.39 37.42 3.98
C THR A 330 -19.91 37.58 4.04
N ALA A 331 -20.65 36.88 3.17
CA ALA A 331 -22.11 36.93 3.12
C ALA A 331 -22.77 36.31 4.37
N VAL A 332 -22.18 35.27 4.96
CA VAL A 332 -22.67 34.67 6.23
C VAL A 332 -22.42 35.64 7.39
N ASN A 333 -21.23 36.25 7.47
CA ASN A 333 -20.91 37.22 8.51
C ASN A 333 -21.76 38.49 8.42
N GLY A 334 -22.14 38.88 7.20
CA GLY A 334 -22.88 40.09 6.90
C GLY A 334 -24.40 39.99 7.03
N ILE A 335 -24.97 38.87 7.49
CA ILE A 335 -26.43 38.74 7.63
C ILE A 335 -26.94 39.73 8.69
N PRO A 336 -27.78 40.73 8.33
CA PRO A 336 -28.19 41.78 9.25
C PRO A 336 -28.99 41.25 10.45
N GLY A 337 -28.71 41.79 11.63
CA GLY A 337 -29.48 41.50 12.85
C GLY A 337 -29.08 40.22 13.60
N TYR A 338 -28.20 39.38 13.04
CA TYR A 338 -27.79 38.13 13.69
C TYR A 338 -26.41 38.18 14.34
N GLY A 339 -25.46 38.98 13.81
CA GLY A 339 -24.08 39.04 14.33
C GLY A 339 -23.32 37.72 14.20
N LEU A 340 -23.43 37.07 13.05
CA LEU A 340 -22.85 35.74 12.82
C LEU A 340 -21.35 35.81 12.53
N THR A 341 -20.63 34.76 12.91
CA THR A 341 -19.23 34.54 12.55
C THR A 341 -19.06 33.15 11.95
N PHE A 342 -18.75 33.09 10.66
CA PHE A 342 -18.41 31.85 9.96
C PHE A 342 -17.10 31.27 10.50
N ASN A 343 -17.10 29.96 10.76
CA ASN A 343 -15.94 29.22 11.27
C ASN A 343 -15.26 28.44 10.13
N PHE A 344 -15.94 27.44 9.58
CA PHE A 344 -15.43 26.56 8.52
C PHE A 344 -16.56 25.91 7.72
N MET A 345 -16.22 25.38 6.55
CA MET A 345 -17.09 24.50 5.77
C MET A 345 -16.60 23.06 5.92
N LYS A 346 -17.53 22.11 6.04
CA LYS A 346 -17.21 20.69 6.10
C LYS A 346 -18.08 19.92 5.12
N LEU A 347 -17.46 19.10 4.28
CA LEU A 347 -18.17 18.09 3.50
C LEU A 347 -18.22 16.84 4.36
N ASN A 348 -19.41 16.42 4.76
CA ASN A 348 -19.62 15.16 5.47
C ASN A 348 -20.06 14.11 4.45
N PHE A 349 -19.51 12.90 4.52
CA PHE A 349 -19.80 11.75 3.68
C PHE A 349 -20.38 10.60 4.52
N PRO A 350 -21.66 10.69 4.97
CA PRO A 350 -22.26 9.63 5.80
C PRO A 350 -22.20 8.24 5.18
N THR A 351 -22.26 8.17 3.85
CA THR A 351 -22.08 6.95 3.06
C THR A 351 -21.24 7.27 1.82
N ALA A 352 -20.88 6.25 1.03
CA ALA A 352 -20.20 6.45 -0.27
C ALA A 352 -21.05 7.21 -1.32
N THR A 353 -22.36 7.37 -1.11
CA THR A 353 -23.31 7.93 -2.09
C THR A 353 -24.06 9.17 -1.61
N THR A 354 -23.83 9.58 -0.37
CA THR A 354 -24.52 10.71 0.25
C THR A 354 -23.50 11.67 0.86
N MET A 355 -23.76 12.97 0.71
CA MET A 355 -22.95 14.02 1.32
C MET A 355 -23.86 15.10 1.90
N ASN A 356 -23.40 15.80 2.93
CA ASN A 356 -23.93 17.12 3.24
C ASN A 356 -22.81 18.16 3.34
N VAL A 357 -23.08 19.34 2.81
CA VAL A 357 -22.29 20.54 3.09
C VAL A 357 -22.77 21.07 4.43
N GLU A 358 -21.88 21.07 5.41
CA GLU A 358 -22.09 21.63 6.73
C GLU A 358 -21.33 22.96 6.86
N ILE A 359 -22.03 24.00 7.25
CA ILE A 359 -21.46 25.31 7.57
C ILE A 359 -21.46 25.46 9.08
N SER A 360 -20.27 25.57 9.66
CA SER A 360 -20.10 25.92 11.07
C SER A 360 -19.98 27.43 11.22
N PHE A 361 -20.74 27.99 12.16
CA PHE A 361 -20.74 29.42 12.46
C PHE A 361 -21.13 29.66 13.91
N ASN A 362 -20.80 30.83 14.45
CA ASN A 362 -21.20 31.25 15.78
C ASN A 362 -22.22 32.38 15.72
N GLN A 363 -23.11 32.43 16.71
CA GLN A 363 -23.87 33.61 17.09
C GLN A 363 -23.46 33.99 18.51
N GLY A 364 -22.67 35.06 18.66
CA GLY A 364 -21.98 35.35 19.92
C GLY A 364 -21.05 34.18 20.29
N THR A 365 -21.24 33.60 21.48
CA THR A 365 -20.48 32.43 21.95
C THR A 365 -21.10 31.08 21.58
N THR A 366 -22.29 31.08 20.96
CA THR A 366 -23.02 29.84 20.64
C THR A 366 -22.59 29.30 19.29
N ALA A 367 -22.06 28.08 19.25
CA ALA A 367 -21.75 27.38 18.01
C ALA A 367 -23.00 26.77 17.39
N LEU A 368 -23.21 27.03 16.11
CA LEU A 368 -24.35 26.61 15.30
C LEU A 368 -23.89 25.94 14.01
N LEU A 369 -24.77 25.13 13.44
CA LEU A 369 -24.54 24.38 12.20
C LEU A 369 -25.67 24.63 11.21
N ALA A 370 -25.36 24.63 9.92
CA ALA A 370 -26.34 24.61 8.83
C ALA A 370 -25.97 23.54 7.80
N ASN A 371 -26.92 22.70 7.40
CA ASN A 371 -26.69 21.52 6.57
C ASN A 371 -27.47 21.56 5.25
N TYR A 372 -26.79 21.21 4.16
CA TYR A 372 -27.35 21.13 2.81
C TYR A 372 -27.03 19.76 2.19
N ALA A 373 -28.05 18.99 1.84
CA ALA A 373 -27.90 17.62 1.39
C ALA A 373 -27.51 17.51 -0.10
N PHE A 374 -26.68 16.52 -0.41
CA PHE A 374 -26.26 16.12 -1.74
C PHE A 374 -26.23 14.60 -1.87
N THR A 375 -26.40 14.09 -3.08
CA THR A 375 -25.92 12.76 -3.46
C THR A 375 -24.56 12.88 -4.13
N THR A 376 -23.78 11.80 -4.05
CA THR A 376 -22.43 11.71 -4.61
C THR A 376 -22.33 10.51 -5.55
N ALA A 377 -21.93 10.76 -6.79
CA ALA A 377 -21.59 9.70 -7.73
C ALA A 377 -20.09 9.75 -8.00
N LEU A 378 -19.34 8.76 -7.52
CA LEU A 378 -17.89 8.63 -7.67
C LEU A 378 -17.55 7.40 -8.49
N ASN A 379 -16.78 7.58 -9.56
CA ASN A 379 -16.08 6.49 -10.24
C ASN A 379 -14.73 6.25 -9.55
N THR A 380 -14.56 5.12 -8.88
CA THR A 380 -13.35 4.81 -8.10
C THR A 380 -12.11 4.54 -8.96
N THR A 381 -12.27 4.32 -10.27
CA THR A 381 -11.16 4.08 -11.19
C THR A 381 -10.64 5.40 -11.77
N THR A 382 -11.53 6.28 -12.22
CA THR A 382 -11.16 7.55 -12.86
C THR A 382 -11.11 8.73 -11.88
N GLY A 383 -11.79 8.62 -10.74
CA GLY A 383 -11.99 9.71 -9.79
C GLY A 383 -13.13 10.66 -10.18
N ALA A 384 -13.74 10.48 -11.36
CA ALA A 384 -14.84 11.32 -11.80
C ALA A 384 -15.95 11.35 -10.74
N THR A 385 -16.28 12.54 -10.26
CA THR A 385 -17.19 12.77 -9.14
C THR A 385 -18.24 13.79 -9.54
N LYS A 386 -19.52 13.48 -9.30
CA LYS A 386 -20.63 14.42 -9.40
C LYS A 386 -21.32 14.57 -8.05
N PHE A 387 -21.53 15.82 -7.66
CA PHE A 387 -22.43 16.18 -6.56
C PHE A 387 -23.76 16.65 -7.13
N THR A 388 -24.86 16.18 -6.57
CA THR A 388 -26.21 16.59 -6.98
C THR A 388 -26.99 16.98 -5.75
N VAL A 389 -27.66 18.14 -5.78
CA VAL A 389 -28.48 18.60 -4.64
C VAL A 389 -29.54 17.54 -4.34
N ALA A 390 -29.68 17.21 -3.05
CA ALA A 390 -30.65 16.25 -2.56
C ALA A 390 -31.74 16.94 -1.71
N PRO A 391 -32.89 16.28 -1.47
CA PRO A 391 -33.87 16.76 -0.50
C PRO A 391 -33.25 16.95 0.89
N VAL A 392 -33.84 17.85 1.68
CA VAL A 392 -33.38 18.15 3.05
C VAL A 392 -33.28 16.85 3.86
N GLY A 393 -32.13 16.62 4.50
CA GLY A 393 -31.80 15.36 5.18
C GLY A 393 -32.33 15.21 6.61
N GLY A 394 -33.07 16.19 7.14
CA GLY A 394 -33.60 16.15 8.49
C GLY A 394 -34.53 17.32 8.83
N THR A 395 -35.12 17.29 10.02
CA THR A 395 -36.11 18.29 10.48
C THR A 395 -35.58 19.19 11.61
N THR A 396 -34.35 18.97 12.07
CA THR A 396 -33.75 19.75 13.16
C THR A 396 -33.26 21.13 12.70
N ALA A 397 -32.99 22.04 13.65
CA ALA A 397 -32.58 23.40 13.34
C ALA A 397 -31.42 23.51 12.33
N PRO A 398 -30.37 22.66 12.35
CA PRO A 398 -29.32 22.68 11.33
C PRO A 398 -29.80 22.44 9.89
N TRP A 399 -30.83 21.61 9.70
CA TRP A 399 -31.33 21.25 8.37
C TRP A 399 -32.38 22.20 7.84
N VAL A 400 -33.11 22.89 8.73
CA VAL A 400 -34.27 23.72 8.36
C VAL A 400 -34.06 25.17 8.79
N GLY A 401 -34.07 25.46 10.09
CA GLY A 401 -34.01 26.84 10.60
C GLY A 401 -32.73 27.57 10.21
N ASN A 402 -31.57 27.05 10.64
CA ASN A 402 -30.27 27.63 10.37
C ASN A 402 -29.94 27.59 8.87
N ALA A 403 -30.22 26.47 8.21
CA ALA A 403 -30.02 26.35 6.77
C ALA A 403 -30.86 27.33 5.95
N ASN A 404 -32.06 27.68 6.41
CA ASN A 404 -32.89 28.68 5.75
C ASN A 404 -32.33 30.10 5.92
N ILE A 405 -31.86 30.45 7.13
CA ILE A 405 -31.22 31.75 7.39
C ILE A 405 -29.98 31.94 6.50
N LEU A 406 -29.15 30.90 6.38
CA LEU A 406 -27.89 30.98 5.63
C LEU A 406 -28.06 30.73 4.11
N ARG A 407 -29.25 30.33 3.65
CA ARG A 407 -29.48 29.81 2.29
C ARG A 407 -28.91 30.73 1.21
N THR A 408 -29.31 32.00 1.22
CA THR A 408 -28.87 32.97 0.19
C THR A 408 -27.35 33.17 0.22
N SER A 409 -26.74 33.24 1.40
CA SER A 409 -25.29 33.43 1.55
C SER A 409 -24.47 32.22 1.10
N VAL A 410 -25.02 31.01 1.23
CA VAL A 410 -24.32 29.75 0.91
C VAL A 410 -24.61 29.27 -0.51
N GLN A 411 -25.70 29.73 -1.15
CA GLN A 411 -26.15 29.28 -2.48
C GLN A 411 -25.04 29.26 -3.55
N PRO A 412 -24.16 30.28 -3.69
CA PRO A 412 -23.10 30.24 -4.69
C PRO A 412 -22.13 29.06 -4.53
N MET A 413 -21.85 28.65 -3.29
CA MET A 413 -21.02 27.47 -3.02
C MET A 413 -21.76 26.16 -3.36
N LEU A 414 -23.07 26.09 -3.06
CA LEU A 414 -23.89 24.94 -3.41
C LEU A 414 -23.98 24.77 -4.94
N ASP A 415 -24.16 25.87 -5.66
CA ASP A 415 -24.20 25.90 -7.12
C ASP A 415 -22.85 25.51 -7.73
N TYR A 416 -21.74 25.99 -7.15
CA TYR A 416 -20.40 25.58 -7.59
C TYR A 416 -20.21 24.06 -7.49
N LEU A 417 -20.63 23.44 -6.38
CA LEU A 417 -20.56 21.99 -6.20
C LEU A 417 -21.53 21.24 -7.14
N ALA A 418 -22.75 21.75 -7.33
CA ALA A 418 -23.78 21.07 -8.13
C ALA A 418 -23.54 21.18 -9.64
N ASN A 419 -23.01 22.31 -10.12
CA ASN A 419 -22.91 22.60 -11.56
C ASN A 419 -21.64 22.04 -12.19
N ASN A 420 -20.58 21.83 -11.41
CA ASN A 420 -19.33 21.29 -11.91
C ASN A 420 -19.30 19.75 -11.90
N ASN A 421 -18.44 19.19 -12.76
CA ASN A 421 -18.00 17.80 -12.68
C ASN A 421 -16.59 17.81 -12.14
N PHE A 422 -16.30 16.95 -11.16
CA PHE A 422 -15.03 16.94 -10.45
C PHE A 422 -14.24 15.66 -10.73
N VAL A 423 -12.96 15.67 -10.34
CA VAL A 423 -12.12 14.49 -10.21
C VAL A 423 -11.53 14.49 -8.80
N ALA A 424 -11.76 13.40 -8.07
CA ALA A 424 -11.24 13.18 -6.73
C ALA A 424 -9.76 12.78 -6.79
N ASP A 425 -8.91 13.46 -6.04
CA ASP A 425 -7.48 13.15 -5.95
C ASP A 425 -6.87 13.55 -4.60
N TRP A 426 -5.66 13.05 -4.35
CA TRP A 426 -4.80 13.57 -3.28
C TRP A 426 -4.39 15.00 -3.65
N LEU A 427 -4.81 15.96 -2.83
CA LEU A 427 -4.57 17.38 -3.05
C LEU A 427 -4.12 18.07 -1.75
N PRO A 428 -3.26 19.09 -1.86
CA PRO A 428 -2.64 19.60 -3.09
C PRO A 428 -1.49 18.70 -3.55
N THR A 429 -1.08 18.80 -4.82
CA THR A 429 0.07 18.03 -5.35
C THR A 429 1.41 18.43 -4.74
N THR A 430 1.45 19.57 -4.04
CA THR A 430 2.61 20.13 -3.32
C THR A 430 2.63 19.76 -1.84
N ILE A 431 1.81 18.80 -1.41
CA ILE A 431 1.74 18.37 -0.01
C ILE A 431 3.08 17.81 0.46
N ASN A 432 3.49 18.18 1.68
CA ASN A 432 4.70 17.65 2.30
C ASN A 432 4.44 16.31 2.98
N ALA A 433 5.52 15.63 3.37
CA ALA A 433 5.48 14.33 4.04
C ALA A 433 4.64 14.33 5.33
N ASP A 434 4.77 15.37 6.16
CA ASP A 434 4.05 15.50 7.42
C ASP A 434 2.53 15.49 7.28
N ASN A 435 2.04 15.96 6.12
CA ASN A 435 0.61 16.06 5.81
C ASN A 435 0.13 15.00 4.83
N TYR A 436 1.00 14.04 4.45
CA TYR A 436 0.67 13.01 3.49
C TYR A 436 -0.57 12.21 3.91
N ASN A 437 -1.52 12.03 2.97
CA ASN A 437 -2.83 11.41 3.16
C ASN A 437 -3.72 12.00 4.29
N LYS A 438 -3.37 13.16 4.85
CA LYS A 438 -4.25 13.92 5.77
C LYS A 438 -5.21 14.84 5.03
N TYR A 439 -4.87 15.24 3.80
CA TYR A 439 -5.68 16.11 2.97
C TYR A 439 -6.03 15.41 1.66
N GLY A 440 -7.25 15.66 1.19
CA GLY A 440 -7.76 15.17 -0.08
C GLY A 440 -8.76 16.17 -0.63
N GLY A 441 -9.08 16.05 -1.92
CA GLY A 441 -9.86 17.07 -2.57
C GLY A 441 -10.39 16.69 -3.94
N PHE A 442 -10.88 17.71 -4.61
CA PHE A 442 -11.53 17.62 -5.90
C PHE A 442 -11.05 18.77 -6.79
N TYR A 443 -10.78 18.48 -8.06
CA TYR A 443 -10.57 19.51 -9.08
C TYR A 443 -11.63 19.40 -10.18
N VAL A 444 -11.98 20.51 -10.81
CA VAL A 444 -12.97 20.54 -11.91
C VAL A 444 -12.39 19.80 -13.11
N SER A 445 -13.16 18.86 -13.65
CA SER A 445 -12.79 18.06 -14.82
C SER A 445 -12.45 18.98 -16.00
N GLY A 446 -11.27 18.79 -16.60
CA GLY A 446 -10.76 19.64 -17.68
C GLY A 446 -10.17 20.98 -17.21
N THR A 447 -10.19 21.29 -15.91
CA THR A 447 -9.56 22.50 -15.35
C THR A 447 -8.90 22.21 -13.99
N PRO A 448 -7.75 21.51 -13.96
CA PRO A 448 -7.09 21.11 -12.71
C PRO A 448 -6.67 22.26 -11.79
N THR A 449 -6.54 23.48 -12.32
CA THR A 449 -6.26 24.70 -11.54
C THR A 449 -7.48 25.20 -10.74
N ASN A 450 -8.68 24.71 -11.05
CA ASN A 450 -9.90 24.95 -10.28
C ASN A 450 -10.13 23.77 -9.32
N TYR A 451 -9.64 23.88 -8.10
CA TYR A 451 -9.64 22.77 -7.14
C TYR A 451 -9.88 23.24 -5.70
N PHE A 452 -10.31 22.32 -4.87
CA PHE A 452 -10.37 22.49 -3.43
C PHE A 452 -9.97 21.22 -2.71
N TYR A 453 -9.46 21.38 -1.49
CA TYR A 453 -9.08 20.28 -0.62
C TYR A 453 -9.25 20.69 0.84
N GLY A 454 -9.36 19.70 1.71
CA GLY A 454 -9.51 19.93 3.14
C GLY A 454 -8.98 18.77 3.96
N LEU A 455 -8.91 19.00 5.27
CA LEU A 455 -8.48 18.02 6.26
C LEU A 455 -9.47 16.87 6.31
N LEU A 456 -9.00 15.66 6.07
CA LEU A 456 -9.81 14.46 6.04
C LEU A 456 -10.07 13.93 7.46
N GLY A 457 -11.32 13.57 7.73
CA GLY A 457 -11.72 12.82 8.92
C GLY A 457 -12.17 11.41 8.52
N GLN A 458 -11.77 10.40 9.30
CA GLN A 458 -12.10 8.99 9.11
C GLN A 458 -13.09 8.48 10.15
#